data_AF-A0AAW3A4D6-F1
#
_entry.id   AF-A0AAW3A4D6-F1
#
_cell.length_a   1.000
_cell.length_b   1.000
_cell.length_c   1.000
_cell.angle_alpha   90.00
_cell.angle_beta   90.00
_cell.angle_gamma   90.00
#
_symmetry.space_group_name_H-M   'P 1'
#
loop_
_entity.id
_entity.type
_entity.pdbx_description
1 polymer ?
#
loop_
_entity_poly.entity_id
_entity_poly.type
_entity_poly.pdbx_seq_one_letter_code
_entity_poly.pdbx_strand_id
1 'polypeptide(L)'
;MWSPNNKGDSLNNSDDGLFPFLFPFPDLRPLQMFNTFFSSRSRGSWIPAVDLSQQDDGYTLVADLPEVKKEDLRVYTESASIICISGNRKSVLKQDERQLLVAERGFGRFERCFELPTSVDNSKIKATFNDHQLSVSIPKMRNTKSGASNSVTID
;
A
#
# COMPACT_ATOMS: atom_id res chain seq x y z
N MET A 1 43.15 35.96 12.98
CA MET A 1 42.10 36.97 13.19
C MET A 1 41.46 37.27 11.85
N TRP A 2 40.21 36.82 11.69
CA TRP A 2 39.38 37.09 10.52
C TRP A 2 38.01 37.48 11.08
N SER A 3 37.63 38.74 10.85
CA SER A 3 36.31 39.30 11.20
C SER A 3 35.41 39.34 9.95
N PRO A 4 34.09 39.15 10.08
CA PRO A 4 33.15 39.17 8.96
C PRO A 4 32.56 40.57 8.72
N ASN A 5 32.21 40.86 7.47
CA ASN A 5 31.13 41.76 7.00
C ASN A 5 31.20 41.79 5.46
N ASN A 6 30.13 41.92 4.66
CA ASN A 6 28.83 42.53 4.87
C ASN A 6 27.85 42.10 3.76
N LYS A 7 26.56 42.08 4.12
CA LYS A 7 25.36 42.45 3.33
C LYS A 7 25.10 41.92 1.91
N GLY A 8 24.00 41.17 1.84
CA GLY A 8 22.81 41.55 1.05
C GLY A 8 22.72 40.93 -0.33
N ASP A 9 21.75 40.03 -0.53
CA ASP A 9 20.82 40.10 -1.67
C ASP A 9 19.58 39.25 -1.37
N SER A 10 18.42 39.88 -1.59
CA SER A 10 17.09 39.33 -1.46
C SER A 10 16.78 38.34 -2.58
N LEU A 11 16.37 37.12 -2.27
CA LEU A 11 15.47 36.35 -3.14
C LEU A 11 14.53 35.50 -2.28
N ASN A 12 13.23 35.75 -2.46
CA ASN A 12 12.17 34.82 -2.10
C ASN A 12 12.45 33.44 -2.72
N ASN A 13 12.17 32.37 -1.98
CA ASN A 13 11.67 31.13 -2.56
C ASN A 13 10.90 30.37 -1.47
N SER A 14 9.58 30.51 -1.51
CA SER A 14 8.69 29.36 -1.36
C SER A 14 9.07 28.30 -2.40
N ASP A 15 8.90 27.03 -2.04
CA ASP A 15 8.88 25.85 -2.92
C ASP A 15 10.06 24.88 -2.77
N ASP A 16 10.13 24.21 -1.61
CA ASP A 16 11.00 23.05 -1.43
C ASP A 16 10.32 21.77 -1.94
N GLY A 17 10.46 21.55 -3.25
CA GLY A 17 11.06 20.32 -3.77
C GLY A 17 10.28 19.03 -3.61
N LEU A 18 9.26 18.86 -4.47
CA LEU A 18 8.81 17.57 -4.97
C LEU A 18 10.01 16.80 -5.58
N PHE A 19 10.42 15.68 -5.00
CA PHE A 19 11.42 14.79 -5.60
C PHE A 19 10.86 14.15 -6.89
N PRO A 20 11.44 14.44 -8.09
CA PRO A 20 11.01 13.82 -9.33
C PRO A 20 11.93 12.62 -9.62
N PHE A 21 11.47 11.41 -9.30
CA PHE A 21 12.10 10.20 -9.82
C PHE A 21 11.66 10.00 -11.28
N LEU A 22 12.46 10.53 -12.20
CA LEU A 22 12.35 10.29 -13.64
C LEU A 22 12.91 8.89 -13.97
N PHE A 23 12.03 7.91 -14.21
CA PHE A 23 12.41 6.62 -14.80
C PHE A 23 12.48 6.75 -16.34
N PRO A 24 13.61 6.44 -17.02
CA PRO A 24 13.74 6.55 -18.46
C PRO A 24 13.60 5.18 -19.14
N PHE A 25 12.37 4.72 -19.41
CA PHE A 25 12.10 3.64 -20.38
C PHE A 25 10.77 3.90 -21.09
N PRO A 26 10.76 4.34 -22.37
CA PRO A 26 9.53 4.77 -23.03
C PRO A 26 8.74 3.70 -23.80
N ASP A 27 9.19 2.46 -23.97
CA ASP A 27 8.60 1.61 -25.05
C ASP A 27 8.34 0.12 -24.77
N LEU A 28 8.05 -0.27 -23.53
CA LEU A 28 7.39 -1.56 -23.25
C LEU A 28 6.34 -1.38 -22.15
N ARG A 29 5.16 -0.88 -22.50
CA ARG A 29 4.01 -0.82 -21.58
C ARG A 29 2.78 -1.60 -22.08
N PRO A 30 2.80 -2.95 -22.02
CA PRO A 30 1.57 -3.73 -21.89
C PRO A 30 0.91 -3.55 -20.50
N LEU A 31 1.60 -2.90 -19.54
CA LEU A 31 1.22 -2.81 -18.12
C LEU A 31 0.35 -1.59 -17.76
N GLN A 32 0.01 -0.71 -18.71
CA GLN A 32 -0.99 0.33 -18.43
C GLN A 32 -2.41 -0.23 -18.28
N MET A 33 -2.69 -1.46 -18.72
CA MET A 33 -3.96 -2.14 -18.41
C MET A 33 -4.03 -2.68 -16.98
N PHE A 34 -2.92 -3.05 -16.34
CA PHE A 34 -2.96 -3.54 -14.95
C PHE A 34 -3.30 -2.44 -13.93
N ASN A 35 -3.01 -1.18 -14.27
CA ASN A 35 -3.13 -0.04 -13.35
C ASN A 35 -4.56 0.55 -13.24
N THR A 36 -5.54 0.00 -13.98
CA THR A 36 -6.96 0.44 -13.94
C THR A 36 -7.88 -0.59 -13.29
N PHE A 37 -7.40 -1.80 -12.95
CA PHE A 37 -8.25 -2.87 -12.38
C PHE A 37 -8.17 -3.04 -10.86
N PHE A 38 -7.20 -2.44 -10.16
CA PHE A 38 -7.18 -2.36 -8.70
C PHE A 38 -6.87 -0.93 -8.25
N SER A 39 -7.88 -0.18 -7.82
CA SER A 39 -7.74 1.13 -7.18
C SER A 39 -7.07 0.99 -5.80
N SER A 40 -5.78 0.65 -5.75
CA SER A 40 -5.06 0.57 -4.48
C SER A 40 -4.69 1.99 -4.02
N ARG A 41 -5.20 2.39 -2.86
CA ARG A 41 -4.81 3.64 -2.19
C ARG A 41 -3.79 3.33 -1.11
N SER A 42 -2.68 4.06 -1.12
CA SER A 42 -1.65 3.98 -0.07
C SER A 42 -1.50 5.32 0.62
N ARG A 43 -1.43 5.32 1.95
CA ARG A 43 -1.17 6.50 2.78
C ARG A 43 -0.10 6.17 3.83
N GLY A 44 0.66 7.17 4.25
CA GLY A 44 1.71 7.03 5.27
C GLY A 44 3.12 7.12 4.71
N SER A 45 4.11 7.07 5.60
CA SER A 45 5.53 7.23 5.27
C SER A 45 6.20 5.94 4.80
N TRP A 46 5.55 4.79 5.02
CA TRP A 46 6.01 3.50 4.54
C TRP A 46 4.91 2.79 3.76
N ILE A 47 5.30 2.18 2.65
CA ILE A 47 4.42 1.42 1.75
C ILE A 47 4.91 -0.03 1.79
N PRO A 48 4.28 -0.91 2.59
CA PRO A 48 4.68 -2.32 2.63
C PRO A 48 4.32 -3.02 1.32
N ALA A 49 5.07 -4.08 1.00
CA ALA A 49 4.76 -4.98 -0.12
C ALA A 49 3.53 -5.81 0.21
N VAL A 50 2.65 -5.96 -0.79
CA VAL A 50 1.38 -6.69 -0.64
C VAL A 50 1.07 -7.41 -1.92
N ASP A 51 0.72 -8.69 -1.79
CA ASP A 51 0.12 -9.50 -2.84
C ASP A 51 -1.37 -9.66 -2.56
N LEU A 52 -2.19 -9.50 -3.60
CA LEU A 52 -3.63 -9.73 -3.54
C LEU A 52 -3.99 -10.70 -4.66
N SER A 53 -4.51 -11.87 -4.27
CA SER A 53 -4.90 -12.92 -5.20
C SER A 53 -6.40 -13.19 -5.12
N GLN A 54 -7.00 -13.48 -6.26
CA GLN A 54 -8.40 -13.92 -6.35
C GLN A 54 -8.47 -15.44 -6.37
N GLN A 55 -9.43 -15.99 -5.63
CA GLN A 55 -9.81 -17.40 -5.64
C GLN A 55 -11.31 -17.50 -5.99
N ASP A 56 -11.81 -18.72 -6.18
CA ASP A 56 -13.21 -18.94 -6.56
C ASP A 56 -14.18 -18.39 -5.50
N ASP A 57 -13.90 -18.68 -4.23
CA ASP A 57 -14.75 -18.35 -3.09
C ASP A 57 -14.39 -17.03 -2.38
N GLY A 58 -13.30 -16.37 -2.80
CA GLY A 58 -12.75 -15.25 -2.04
C GLY A 58 -11.54 -14.57 -2.66
N TYR A 59 -10.84 -13.84 -1.81
CA TYR A 59 -9.54 -13.23 -2.08
C TYR A 59 -8.59 -13.56 -0.93
N THR A 60 -7.29 -13.63 -1.22
CA THR A 60 -6.24 -13.73 -0.21
C THR A 60 -5.29 -12.55 -0.36
N LEU A 61 -5.13 -11.79 0.72
CA LEU A 61 -4.16 -10.70 0.83
C LEU A 61 -3.00 -11.15 1.70
N VAL A 62 -1.78 -11.01 1.19
CA VAL A 62 -0.53 -11.29 1.93
C VAL A 62 0.30 -10.02 1.96
N ALA A 63 0.78 -9.61 3.14
CA ALA A 63 1.60 -8.43 3.30
C ALA A 63 2.83 -8.72 4.16
N ASP A 64 3.99 -8.29 3.67
CA ASP A 64 5.26 -8.42 4.39
C ASP A 64 5.48 -7.21 5.29
N LEU A 65 5.45 -7.45 6.60
CA LEU A 65 5.44 -6.44 7.66
C LEU A 65 6.57 -6.68 8.68
N PRO A 66 7.84 -6.66 8.26
CA PRO A 66 8.99 -6.86 9.14
C PRO A 66 9.00 -5.84 10.27
N GLU A 67 9.29 -6.32 11.48
CA GLU A 67 9.41 -5.51 12.71
C GLU A 67 8.14 -4.75 13.12
N VAL A 68 7.00 -5.04 12.50
CA VAL A 68 5.69 -4.55 12.96
C VAL A 68 5.18 -5.47 14.06
N LYS A 69 4.68 -4.87 15.14
CA LYS A 69 4.08 -5.61 16.23
C LYS A 69 2.62 -5.92 15.92
N LYS A 70 2.14 -7.09 16.35
CA LYS A 70 0.77 -7.55 16.09
C LYS A 70 -0.28 -6.57 16.64
N GLU A 71 -0.03 -6.00 17.80
CA GLU A 71 -0.88 -5.00 18.45
C GLU A 71 -0.97 -3.67 17.69
N ASP A 72 0.02 -3.37 16.84
CA ASP A 72 0.04 -2.17 16.01
C ASP A 72 -0.67 -2.41 14.65
N LEU A 73 -1.09 -3.65 14.35
CA LEU A 73 -1.75 -4.02 13.10
C LEU A 73 -3.27 -3.92 13.20
N ARG A 74 -3.88 -3.37 12.15
CA ARG A 74 -5.33 -3.39 11.97
C ARG A 74 -5.69 -3.83 10.56
N VAL A 75 -6.71 -4.67 10.48
CA VAL A 75 -7.38 -5.07 9.24
C VAL A 75 -8.83 -4.64 9.37
N TYR A 76 -9.34 -3.88 8.41
CA TYR A 76 -10.68 -3.31 8.45
C TYR A 76 -11.21 -3.07 7.05
N THR A 77 -12.52 -2.89 6.93
CA THR A 77 -13.19 -2.58 5.66
C THR A 77 -13.77 -1.18 5.69
N GLU A 78 -13.48 -0.35 4.70
CA GLU A 78 -14.07 0.98 4.56
C GLU A 78 -15.47 0.93 3.91
N SER A 79 -15.73 -0.08 3.09
CA SER A 79 -16.97 -0.28 2.35
C SER A 79 -17.12 -1.77 2.00
N ALA A 80 -18.24 -2.16 1.39
CA ALA A 80 -18.54 -3.56 1.07
C ALA A 80 -17.48 -4.26 0.18
N SER A 81 -16.73 -3.50 -0.61
CA SER A 81 -15.69 -3.99 -1.52
C SER A 81 -14.29 -3.45 -1.22
N ILE A 82 -14.09 -2.67 -0.14
CA ILE A 82 -12.78 -2.06 0.16
C ILE A 82 -12.20 -2.65 1.43
N ILE A 83 -11.08 -3.37 1.29
CA ILE A 83 -10.29 -3.92 2.40
C ILE A 83 -9.06 -3.06 2.64
N CYS A 84 -8.76 -2.79 3.90
CA CYS A 84 -7.62 -1.99 4.31
C CYS A 84 -6.79 -2.71 5.37
N ILE A 85 -5.47 -2.53 5.28
CA ILE A 85 -4.51 -2.88 6.32
C ILE A 85 -3.79 -1.61 6.77
N SER A 86 -3.59 -1.46 8.07
CA SER A 86 -2.84 -0.33 8.63
C SER A 86 -1.99 -0.73 9.82
N GLY A 87 -0.97 0.08 10.09
CA GLY A 87 -0.12 -0.09 11.25
C GLY A 87 1.06 0.87 11.24
N ASN A 88 2.08 0.54 12.05
CA ASN A 88 3.27 1.37 12.19
C ASN A 88 4.52 0.52 12.40
N ARG A 89 5.54 0.75 11.58
CA ARG A 89 6.89 0.21 11.82
C ARG A 89 7.74 1.28 12.50
N LYS A 90 8.28 0.99 13.67
CA LYS A 90 9.12 1.96 14.37
C LYS A 90 10.41 2.21 13.59
N SER A 91 10.87 3.46 13.56
CA SER A 91 12.19 3.77 13.02
C SER A 91 13.25 3.12 13.88
N VAL A 92 14.20 2.44 13.23
CA VAL A 92 15.40 1.89 13.88
C VAL A 92 16.47 2.98 14.05
N LEU A 93 16.29 4.13 13.41
CA LEU A 93 17.22 5.25 13.44
C LEU A 93 16.91 6.11 14.67
N LYS A 94 17.67 5.88 15.75
CA LYS A 94 17.82 6.90 16.80
C LYS A 94 18.70 8.01 16.23
N GLN A 95 18.25 9.25 16.40
CA GLN A 95 18.69 10.44 15.67
C GLN A 95 20.17 10.81 15.86
N ASP A 96 20.89 10.21 16.82
CA ASP A 96 22.15 10.80 17.31
C ASP A 96 23.42 9.92 17.24
N GLU A 97 23.40 8.68 16.72
CA GLU A 97 24.60 7.81 16.87
C GLU A 97 25.03 7.00 15.64
N ARG A 98 24.40 7.16 14.46
CA ARG A 98 24.76 6.35 13.28
C ARG A 98 24.94 7.17 12.01
N GLN A 99 26.14 7.14 11.44
CA GLN A 99 26.40 7.56 10.07
C GLN A 99 25.87 6.50 9.11
N LEU A 100 24.63 6.67 8.65
CA LEU A 100 24.07 5.81 7.61
C LEU A 100 24.72 6.14 6.27
N LEU A 101 25.29 5.14 5.61
CA LEU A 101 25.76 5.29 4.22
C LEU A 101 24.60 5.15 3.23
N VAL A 102 23.62 4.30 3.55
CA VAL A 102 22.44 4.02 2.71
C VAL A 102 21.22 3.74 3.62
N ALA A 103 20.04 4.22 3.22
CA ALA A 103 18.78 4.05 3.94
C ALA A 103 17.62 3.70 2.98
N GLU A 104 17.47 2.41 2.66
CA GLU A 104 16.41 1.91 1.76
C GLU A 104 15.18 1.37 2.50
N ARG A 105 15.36 1.01 3.78
CA ARG A 105 14.32 0.40 4.60
C ARG A 105 13.28 1.45 5.01
N GLY A 106 12.06 1.31 4.52
CA GLY A 106 10.94 2.17 4.93
C GLY A 106 10.52 1.95 6.39
N PHE A 107 10.05 3.02 7.04
CA PHE A 107 9.53 3.02 8.41
C PHE A 107 8.40 4.05 8.59
N GLY A 108 7.71 3.95 9.73
CA GLY A 108 6.60 4.80 10.14
C GLY A 108 5.23 4.20 9.86
N ARG A 109 4.21 5.06 9.87
CA ARG A 109 2.81 4.64 9.69
C ARG A 109 2.57 4.22 8.24
N PHE A 110 1.78 3.17 8.07
CA PHE A 110 1.27 2.73 6.79
C PHE A 110 -0.24 2.50 6.83
N GLU A 111 -0.87 2.68 5.68
CA GLU A 111 -2.27 2.32 5.42
C GLU A 111 -2.39 1.97 3.92
N ARG A 112 -2.78 0.72 3.64
CA ARG A 112 -2.99 0.20 2.29
C ARG A 112 -4.43 -0.23 2.18
N CYS A 113 -5.17 0.35 1.24
CA CYS A 113 -6.54 -0.02 0.93
C CYS A 113 -6.63 -0.54 -0.50
N PHE A 114 -7.45 -1.55 -0.70
CA PHE A 114 -7.65 -2.24 -1.98
C PHE A 114 -9.14 -2.34 -2.25
N GLU A 115 -9.56 -1.82 -3.40
CA GLU A 115 -10.88 -2.04 -3.94
C GLU A 115 -10.93 -3.40 -4.63
N LEU A 116 -11.89 -4.23 -4.23
CA LEU A 116 -12.11 -5.58 -4.71
C LEU A 116 -13.20 -5.59 -5.78
N PRO A 117 -13.13 -6.49 -6.78
CA PRO A 117 -14.13 -6.58 -7.84
C PRO A 117 -15.55 -6.86 -7.37
N THR A 118 -15.71 -7.48 -6.19
CA THR A 118 -17.01 -7.89 -5.64
C THR A 118 -17.08 -7.60 -4.16
N SER A 119 -18.30 -7.41 -3.64
CA SER A 119 -18.54 -7.32 -2.21
C SER A 119 -18.07 -8.56 -1.45
N VAL A 120 -17.63 -8.37 -0.21
CA VAL A 120 -17.09 -9.43 0.65
C VAL A 120 -17.94 -9.64 1.90
N ASP A 121 -17.86 -10.84 2.48
CA ASP A 121 -18.53 -11.16 3.73
C ASP A 121 -17.64 -10.72 4.91
N ASN A 122 -17.81 -9.47 5.34
CA ASN A 122 -17.04 -8.85 6.42
C ASN A 122 -17.05 -9.66 7.73
N SER A 123 -18.14 -10.39 8.00
CA SER A 123 -18.29 -11.20 9.22
C SER A 123 -17.38 -12.42 9.24
N LYS A 124 -16.87 -12.84 8.08
CA LYS A 124 -16.05 -14.05 7.92
C LYS A 124 -14.60 -13.78 7.54
N ILE A 125 -14.19 -12.51 7.49
CA ILE A 125 -12.79 -12.15 7.24
C ILE A 125 -11.95 -12.68 8.39
N LYS A 126 -10.86 -13.37 8.05
CA LYS A 126 -9.89 -13.90 9.01
C LYS A 126 -8.50 -13.39 8.68
N ALA A 127 -7.76 -12.99 9.70
CA ALA A 127 -6.38 -12.53 9.58
C ALA A 127 -5.47 -13.36 10.49
N THR A 128 -4.30 -13.71 9.97
CA THR A 128 -3.22 -14.37 10.72
C THR A 128 -1.95 -13.58 10.53
N PHE A 129 -1.12 -13.52 11.56
CA PHE A 129 0.16 -12.80 11.53
C PHE A 129 1.23 -13.67 12.15
N ASN A 130 2.08 -14.24 11.31
CA ASN A 130 3.16 -15.16 11.68
C ASN A 130 4.41 -14.78 10.89
N ASP A 131 5.59 -14.91 11.49
CA ASP A 131 6.88 -14.67 10.81
C ASP A 131 6.96 -13.32 10.07
N HIS A 132 6.38 -12.28 10.68
CA HIS A 132 6.26 -10.92 10.14
C HIS A 132 5.45 -10.79 8.84
N GLN A 133 4.67 -11.81 8.48
CA GLN A 133 3.76 -11.80 7.36
C GLN A 133 2.31 -11.78 7.85
N LEU A 134 1.52 -10.84 7.31
CA LEU A 134 0.07 -10.78 7.50
C LEU A 134 -0.61 -11.51 6.35
N SER A 135 -1.43 -12.51 6.65
CA SER A 135 -2.28 -13.20 5.69
C SER A 135 -3.75 -13.00 6.05
N VAL A 136 -4.53 -12.48 5.11
CA VAL A 136 -5.95 -12.17 5.28
C VAL A 136 -6.76 -12.96 4.25
N SER A 137 -7.65 -13.82 4.74
CA SER A 137 -8.66 -14.51 3.96
C SER A 137 -9.94 -13.67 3.91
N ILE A 138 -10.40 -13.37 2.70
CA ILE A 138 -11.48 -12.42 2.43
C ILE A 138 -12.55 -13.12 1.59
N PRO A 139 -13.54 -13.79 2.22
CA PRO A 139 -14.58 -14.50 1.50
C PRO A 139 -15.47 -13.56 0.69
N LYS A 140 -15.82 -13.93 -0.53
CA LYS A 140 -16.82 -13.20 -1.33
C LYS A 140 -18.18 -13.27 -0.65
N MET A 141 -18.96 -12.20 -0.77
CA MET A 141 -20.36 -12.24 -0.37
C MET A 141 -21.06 -13.26 -1.28
N ARG A 142 -21.69 -14.29 -0.68
CA ARG A 142 -22.52 -15.21 -1.46
C ARG A 142 -23.76 -14.46 -1.91
N ASN A 143 -23.80 -14.06 -3.18
CA ASN A 143 -25.06 -13.66 -3.80
C ASN A 143 -26.00 -14.86 -3.78
N THR A 144 -27.11 -14.76 -3.06
CA THR A 144 -28.27 -15.61 -3.31
C THR A 144 -28.72 -15.32 -4.74
N LYS A 145 -28.41 -16.26 -5.65
CA LYS A 145 -28.64 -16.25 -7.11
C LYS A 145 -27.57 -15.53 -7.94
N SER A 146 -26.57 -16.30 -8.38
CA SER A 146 -26.01 -16.12 -9.72
C SER A 146 -27.12 -16.46 -10.73
N GLY A 147 -27.82 -15.42 -11.21
CA GLY A 147 -28.75 -15.52 -12.33
C GLY A 147 -28.04 -16.05 -13.57
N ALA A 148 -28.78 -16.85 -14.34
CA ALA A 148 -28.33 -17.61 -15.49
C ALA A 148 -27.42 -16.84 -16.46
N SER A 149 -26.34 -17.49 -16.87
CA SER A 149 -25.60 -17.10 -18.07
C SER A 149 -26.48 -17.33 -19.29
N ASN A 150 -26.97 -16.25 -19.90
CA ASN A 150 -27.63 -16.31 -21.20
C ASN A 150 -26.54 -16.45 -22.27
N SER A 151 -26.39 -17.65 -22.83
CA SER A 151 -25.62 -17.84 -24.06
C SER A 151 -26.41 -17.25 -25.23
N VAL A 152 -25.83 -16.28 -25.93
CA VAL A 152 -26.34 -15.82 -27.22
C VAL A 152 -25.60 -16.61 -28.30
N THR A 153 -26.34 -17.37 -29.11
CA THR A 153 -25.79 -18.07 -30.26
C THR A 153 -25.46 -17.06 -31.35
N ILE A 154 -24.31 -17.23 -32.00
CA ILE A 154 -23.91 -16.47 -33.19
C ILE A 154 -24.31 -17.31 -34.40
N ASP A 155 -25.13 -16.74 -35.29
CA ASP A 155 -25.43 -17.30 -36.61
C ASP A 155 -24.28 -17.06 -37.60
#